data_AF-A0A6N8J5F8-F1
#
_entry.id   AF-A0A6N8J5F8-F1
#
_cell.length_a   1.000
_cell.length_b   1.000
_cell.length_c   1.000
_cell.angle_alpha   90.00
_cell.angle_beta   90.00
_cell.angle_gamma   90.00
#
_symmetry.space_group_name_H-M   'P 1'
#
loop_
_entity.id
_entity.type
_entity.pdbx_description
1 polymer ?
#
loop_
_entity_poly.entity_id
_entity_poly.type
_entity_poly.pdbx_seq_one_letter_code
_entity_poly.pdbx_strand_id
1 'polypeptide(L)'
;MKQLLPFIIVIIFFIVLAVVIISVFNYRLRKRILDAGPLDETSLKFLSQITSLGSESLKWGIILFFAGIGLVAMEYIPYSAENSPLPYGVEMIFIALGFITYYLMIQKRKG
;
A
#
# COMPACT_ATOMS: atom_id res chain seq x y z
N MET A 1 -7.78 -15.40 20.99
CA MET A 1 -7.97 -14.41 19.90
C MET A 1 -8.75 -13.14 20.31
N LYS A 2 -9.84 -13.24 21.09
CA LYS A 2 -10.65 -12.05 21.49
C LYS A 2 -9.91 -10.95 22.27
N GLN A 3 -8.86 -11.30 23.03
CA GLN A 3 -8.06 -10.32 23.78
C GLN A 3 -7.04 -9.54 22.92
N LEU A 4 -6.72 -9.98 21.69
CA LEU A 4 -5.76 -9.31 20.80
C LEU A 4 -6.42 -8.29 19.87
N LEU A 5 -7.73 -8.45 19.60
CA LEU A 5 -8.54 -7.51 18.82
C LEU A 5 -8.41 -6.04 19.24
N PRO A 6 -8.51 -5.67 20.54
CA PRO A 6 -8.36 -4.28 20.94
C PRO A 6 -6.97 -3.70 20.62
N PHE A 7 -5.91 -4.49 20.72
CA PHE A 7 -4.56 -4.03 20.37
C PHE A 7 -4.41 -3.79 18.86
N ILE A 8 -4.95 -4.68 18.03
CA ILE A 8 -4.91 -4.55 16.57
C ILE A 8 -5.66 -3.28 16.13
N ILE A 9 -6.83 -2.99 16.72
CA ILE A 9 -7.62 -1.79 16.42
C ILE A 9 -6.83 -0.52 16.76
N VAL A 10 -6.16 -0.48 17.91
CA VAL A 10 -5.34 0.68 18.32
C VAL A 10 -4.18 0.90 17.35
N ILE A 11 -3.48 -0.17 16.95
CA ILE A 11 -2.36 -0.07 16.00
C ILE A 11 -2.84 0.48 14.65
N ILE A 12 -3.94 -0.06 14.11
CA ILE A 12 -4.52 0.41 12.84
C ILE A 12 -4.91 1.89 12.94
N PHE A 13 -5.54 2.29 14.05
CA PHE A 13 -5.93 3.68 14.28
C PHE A 13 -4.73 4.64 14.26
N PHE A 14 -3.63 4.27 14.91
CA PHE A 14 -2.40 5.06 14.89
C PHE A 14 -1.77 5.14 13.50
N ILE A 15 -1.78 4.05 12.73
CA ILE A 15 -1.28 4.04 11.34
C ILE A 15 -2.11 5.00 10.48
N VAL A 16 -3.44 4.93 10.57
CA VAL A 16 -4.32 5.83 9.81
C VAL A 16 -4.08 7.29 10.19
N LEU A 17 -3.96 7.60 11.49
CA LEU A 17 -3.63 8.94 11.95
C LEU A 17 -2.29 9.43 11.41
N ALA A 18 -1.25 8.61 11.47
CA ALA A 18 0.07 8.97 10.95
C ALA A 18 0.03 9.27 9.44
N VAL A 19 -0.67 8.44 8.67
CA VAL A 19 -0.86 8.66 7.22
C VAL A 19 -1.60 9.97 6.94
N VAL A 20 -2.65 10.28 7.71
CA VAL A 20 -3.39 11.54 7.57
C VAL A 20 -2.49 12.74 7.88
N ILE A 21 -1.70 12.67 8.96
CA ILE A 21 -0.77 13.74 9.34
C ILE A 21 0.26 13.96 8.23
N ILE A 22 0.90 12.89 7.73
CA ILE A 22 1.89 12.97 6.64
C ILE A 22 1.26 13.57 5.39
N SER A 23 0.02 13.17 5.05
CA SER A 23 -0.70 13.70 3.90
C SER A 23 -0.97 15.20 4.02
N VAL A 24 -1.42 15.66 5.19
CA VAL A 24 -1.67 17.09 5.47
C VAL A 24 -0.37 17.89 5.43
N PHE A 25 0.72 17.37 6.00
CA PHE A 25 2.03 18.02 5.95
C PHE A 25 2.55 18.12 4.52
N ASN A 26 2.47 17.04 3.73
CA ASN A 26 2.84 17.05 2.32
C ASN A 26 2.03 18.08 1.53
N TYR A 27 0.73 18.21 1.78
CA TYR A 27 -0.10 19.24 1.15
C TYR A 27 0.39 20.66 1.52
N ARG A 28 0.66 20.93 2.80
CA ARG A 28 1.14 22.24 3.25
C ARG A 28 2.52 22.58 2.67
N LEU A 29 3.43 21.61 2.64
CA LEU A 29 4.76 21.77 2.04
C LEU A 29 4.66 22.10 0.55
N ARG A 30 3.82 21.36 -0.19
CA ARG A 30 3.59 21.62 -1.62
C ARG A 30 3.03 23.01 -1.87
N LYS A 31 2.03 23.43 -1.08
CA LYS A 31 1.47 24.78 -1.17
C LYS A 31 2.55 25.84 -0.95
N ARG A 32 3.39 25.66 0.08
CA ARG A 32 4.49 26.59 0.38
C ARG A 32 5.56 26.66 -0.73
N ILE A 33 5.86 25.53 -1.38
CA ILE A 33 6.82 25.49 -2.51
C ILE A 33 6.24 26.22 -3.73
N LEU A 34 4.95 26.03 -4.02
CA LEU A 34 4.27 26.73 -5.12
C LEU A 34 4.15 28.24 -4.89
N ASP A 35 3.91 28.64 -3.63
CA ASP A 35 3.78 30.06 -3.24
C ASP A 35 5.15 30.78 -3.17
N ALA A 36 6.28 30.07 -3.17
CA ALA A 36 7.62 30.63 -2.93
C ALA A 36 8.30 31.28 -4.15
N GLY A 37 7.64 31.40 -5.30
CA GLY A 37 8.18 32.12 -6.47
C GLY A 37 9.01 31.26 -7.42
N PRO A 38 9.63 31.87 -8.46
CA PRO A 38 9.84 31.27 -9.77
C PRO A 38 10.57 29.93 -9.66
N LEU A 39 9.83 28.87 -10.01
CA LEU A 39 10.31 27.51 -9.96
C LEU A 39 11.38 27.34 -11.03
N ASP A 40 12.64 27.47 -10.62
CA ASP A 40 13.80 27.06 -11.40
C ASP A 40 13.62 25.62 -11.92
N GLU A 41 14.16 25.29 -13.10
CA GLU A 41 13.99 23.96 -13.73
C GLU A 41 14.43 22.82 -12.78
N THR A 42 15.41 23.11 -11.92
CA THR A 42 15.92 22.22 -10.87
C THR A 42 14.86 21.92 -9.79
N SER A 43 14.03 22.91 -9.46
CA SER A 43 12.92 22.78 -8.50
C SER A 43 11.74 22.00 -9.09
N LEU A 44 11.48 22.18 -10.40
CA LEU A 44 10.47 21.40 -11.13
C LEU A 44 10.87 19.92 -11.22
N LYS A 45 12.15 19.62 -11.47
CA LYS A 45 12.68 18.25 -11.43
C LYS A 45 12.52 17.62 -10.05
N PHE A 46 12.82 18.35 -8.97
CA PHE A 46 12.58 17.88 -7.60
C PHE A 46 11.10 17.56 -7.32
N LEU A 47 10.19 18.45 -7.72
CA LEU A 47 8.74 18.24 -7.61
C LEU A 47 8.25 17.01 -8.38
N SER A 48 8.79 16.78 -9.58
CA SER A 48 8.46 15.59 -10.38
C SER A 48 8.89 14.28 -9.72
N GLN A 49 10.03 14.29 -9.00
CA GLN A 49 10.54 13.12 -8.29
C GLN A 49 9.69 12.79 -7.05
N ILE A 50 9.21 13.82 -6.34
CA ILE A 50 8.23 13.69 -5.25
C ILE A 50 6.86 13.20 -5.78
N THR A 51 6.55 13.46 -7.05
CA THR A 51 5.30 13.07 -7.72
C THR A 51 5.32 11.63 -8.24
N SER A 52 6.44 10.91 -8.14
CA SER A 52 6.54 9.47 -8.48
C SER A 52 5.64 8.54 -7.65
N LEU A 53 4.82 9.08 -6.73
CA LEU A 53 3.65 8.46 -6.08
C LEU A 53 2.87 7.49 -6.99
N GLY A 54 2.82 7.73 -8.30
CA GLY A 54 2.17 6.83 -9.25
C GLY A 54 2.68 5.38 -9.23
N SER A 55 3.99 5.13 -9.03
CA SER A 55 4.49 3.74 -8.95
C SER A 55 4.15 3.10 -7.61
N GLU A 56 4.20 3.85 -6.51
CA GLU A 56 3.91 3.29 -5.18
C GLU A 56 2.43 3.01 -4.97
N SER A 57 1.54 3.90 -5.43
CA SER A 57 0.10 3.65 -5.38
C SER A 57 -0.29 2.45 -6.23
N LEU A 58 0.33 2.26 -7.40
CA LEU A 58 0.10 1.11 -8.27
C LEU A 58 0.57 -0.20 -7.61
N LYS A 59 1.72 -0.18 -6.90
CA LYS A 59 2.21 -1.32 -6.10
C LYS A 59 1.15 -1.80 -5.11
N TRP A 60 0.69 -0.88 -4.27
CA TRP A 60 -0.25 -1.22 -3.20
C TRP A 60 -1.63 -1.60 -3.75
N GLY A 61 -2.08 -0.98 -4.84
CA GLY A 61 -3.32 -1.36 -5.51
C GLY A 61 -3.29 -2.81 -5.99
N ILE A 62 -2.21 -3.24 -6.66
CA ILE A 62 -2.07 -4.63 -7.15
C ILE A 62 -1.98 -5.61 -5.99
N ILE A 63 -1.17 -5.32 -4.97
CA ILE A 63 -1.01 -6.23 -3.81
C ILE A 63 -2.35 -6.40 -3.08
N LEU A 64 -3.07 -5.31 -2.80
CA LEU A 64 -4.36 -5.37 -2.12
C LEU A 64 -5.45 -6.03 -2.96
N PHE A 65 -5.40 -5.88 -4.29
CA PHE A 65 -6.31 -6.58 -5.19
C PHE A 65 -6.14 -8.10 -5.08
N PHE A 66 -4.90 -8.59 -5.17
CA PHE A 66 -4.64 -10.03 -5.02
C PHE A 66 -4.92 -10.53 -3.60
N ALA A 67 -4.56 -9.76 -2.55
CA ALA A 67 -4.92 -10.09 -1.16
C ALA A 67 -6.44 -10.23 -1.00
N GLY A 68 -7.23 -9.30 -1.56
CA GLY A 68 -8.68 -9.39 -1.56
C GLY A 68 -9.21 -10.66 -2.24
N ILE A 69 -8.59 -11.09 -3.34
CA ILE A 69 -8.93 -12.37 -3.99
C ILE A 69 -8.60 -13.56 -3.08
N GLY A 70 -7.47 -13.53 -2.38
CA GLY A 70 -7.10 -14.56 -1.40
C GLY A 70 -8.10 -14.66 -0.25
N LEU A 71 -8.56 -13.51 0.27
CA LEU A 71 -9.59 -13.45 1.31
C LEU A 71 -10.91 -14.07 0.83
N VAL A 72 -11.32 -13.77 -0.41
CA VAL A 72 -12.52 -14.37 -1.01
C VAL A 72 -12.33 -15.87 -1.22
N ALA A 73 -11.13 -16.31 -1.65
CA ALA A 73 -10.83 -17.72 -1.84
C ALA A 73 -10.87 -18.51 -0.53
N MET A 74 -10.50 -17.89 0.60
CA MET A 74 -10.56 -18.54 1.91
C MET A 74 -11.96 -18.95 2.34
N GLU A 75 -13.00 -18.22 1.93
CA GLU A 75 -14.40 -18.56 2.25
C GLU A 75 -14.83 -19.92 1.65
N TYR A 76 -14.23 -20.31 0.52
CA TYR A 76 -14.55 -21.57 -0.17
C TYR A 76 -13.72 -22.76 0.34
N ILE A 77 -12.83 -22.55 1.30
CA ILE A 77 -11.97 -23.60 1.86
C ILE A 77 -12.71 -24.27 3.03
N PRO A 78 -12.91 -25.61 3.02
CA PRO A 78 -13.64 -26.32 4.07
C PRO A 78 -12.87 -26.47 5.39
N TYR A 79 -11.69 -25.84 5.49
CA TYR A 79 -10.86 -25.83 6.68
C TYR A 79 -10.92 -24.46 7.33
N SER A 80 -11.37 -24.42 8.59
CA SER A 80 -11.32 -23.20 9.38
C SER A 80 -9.87 -22.80 9.65
N ALA A 81 -9.59 -21.50 9.59
CA ALA A 81 -8.26 -20.94 9.89
C ALA A 81 -7.77 -21.26 11.32
N GLU A 82 -8.67 -21.66 12.22
CA GLU A 82 -8.33 -22.10 13.58
C GLU A 82 -7.78 -23.54 13.62
N ASN A 83 -8.20 -24.38 12.67
CA ASN A 83 -7.93 -25.82 12.68
C ASN A 83 -6.85 -26.24 11.68
N SER A 84 -6.54 -25.38 10.70
CA SER A 84 -5.55 -25.66 9.68
C SER A 84 -4.82 -24.39 9.26
N PRO A 85 -3.49 -24.44 9.04
CA PRO A 85 -2.74 -23.31 8.50
C PRO A 85 -3.01 -23.07 7.00
N LEU A 86 -3.80 -23.94 6.36
CA LEU A 86 -4.05 -23.93 4.92
C LEU A 86 -4.67 -22.61 4.40
N PRO A 87 -5.69 -22.01 5.03
CA PRO A 87 -6.26 -20.74 4.58
C PRO A 87 -5.23 -19.59 4.58
N TYR A 88 -4.41 -19.48 5.64
CA TYR A 88 -3.35 -18.47 5.71
C TYR A 88 -2.26 -18.69 4.64
N GLY A 89 -1.94 -19.95 4.34
CA GLY A 89 -1.01 -20.29 3.26
C GLY A 89 -1.53 -19.83 1.90
N VAL A 90 -2.82 -20.07 1.63
CA VAL A 90 -3.48 -19.63 0.40
C VAL A 90 -3.45 -18.10 0.30
N GLU A 91 -3.80 -17.39 1.36
CA GLU A 91 -3.74 -15.92 1.41
C GLU A 91 -2.33 -15.40 1.09
N MET A 92 -1.30 -15.98 1.71
CA MET A 92 0.08 -15.57 1.47
C MET A 92 0.52 -15.80 0.02
N ILE A 93 0.05 -16.86 -0.64
CA ILE A 93 0.31 -17.12 -2.06
C ILE A 93 -0.29 -16.02 -2.93
N PHE A 94 -1.53 -15.60 -2.65
CA PHE A 94 -2.17 -14.51 -3.38
C PHE A 94 -1.42 -13.18 -3.19
N ILE A 95 -1.03 -12.82 -1.97
CA ILE A 95 -0.22 -11.63 -1.71
C ILE A 95 1.11 -11.68 -2.49
N ALA A 96 1.79 -12.83 -2.48
CA ALA A 96 3.03 -13.04 -3.24
C ALA A 96 2.82 -12.87 -4.76
N LEU A 97 1.71 -13.39 -5.30
CA LEU A 97 1.32 -13.18 -6.70
C LEU A 97 1.15 -11.68 -7.03
N GLY A 98 0.57 -10.90 -6.11
CA GLY A 98 0.47 -9.45 -6.25
C GLY A 98 1.84 -8.77 -6.37
N PHE A 99 2.79 -9.15 -5.52
CA PHE A 99 4.17 -8.63 -5.60
C PHE A 99 4.89 -9.02 -6.89
N ILE A 100 4.78 -10.30 -7.30
CA ILE A 100 5.39 -10.80 -8.54
C ILE A 100 4.80 -10.06 -9.75
N THR A 101 3.49 -9.92 -9.80
CA THR A 101 2.79 -9.21 -10.90
C THR A 101 3.25 -7.76 -11.00
N TYR A 102 3.33 -7.05 -9.86
CA TYR A 102 3.86 -5.68 -9.84
C TYR A 102 5.32 -5.60 -10.29
N TYR A 103 6.18 -6.53 -9.85
CA TYR A 103 7.58 -6.57 -10.24
C TYR A 103 7.73 -6.75 -11.76
N LEU A 104 7.02 -7.73 -12.34
CA LEU A 104 7.03 -7.96 -13.78
C LEU A 104 6.53 -6.74 -14.57
N MET A 105 5.53 -6.03 -14.05
CA MET A 105 5.01 -4.81 -14.68
C MET A 105 6.04 -3.67 -14.69
N ILE A 106 6.78 -3.46 -13.59
CA ILE A 106 7.88 -2.47 -13.57
C ILE A 106 9.04 -2.90 -14.46
N GLN A 107 9.41 -4.18 -14.44
CA GLN A 107 10.53 -4.68 -15.23
C GLN A 107 10.31 -4.41 -16.72
N LYS A 108 9.07 -4.63 -17.23
CA LYS A 108 8.69 -4.29 -18.61
C LYS A 108 8.71 -2.80 -18.94
N ARG A 109 8.63 -1.91 -17.94
CA ARG A 109 8.67 -0.45 -18.14
C ARG A 109 10.11 0.10 -18.19
N LYS A 110 11.08 -0.64 -17.65
CA LYS A 110 12.49 -0.25 -17.63
C LYS A 110 13.33 -0.84 -18.77
N GLY A 111 12.81 -1.86 -19.45
CA GLY A 111 13.44 -2.51 -20.61
C GLY A 111 12.97 -1.94 -21.94
#